data_AF-A0A2E7ZF03-F1
#
_entry.id   AF-A0A2E7ZF03-F1
#
_cell.length_a   1.000
_cell.length_b   1.000
_cell.length_c   1.000
_cell.angle_alpha   90.00
_cell.angle_beta   90.00
_cell.angle_gamma   90.00
#
_symmetry.space_group_name_H-M   'P 1'
#
loop_
_entity.id
_entity.type
_entity.pdbx_description
1 polymer ?
#
loop_
_entity_poly.entity_id
_entity_poly.type
_entity_poly.pdbx_seq_one_letter_code
_entity_poly.pdbx_strand_id
1 'polypeptide(L)'
;MALDIPLNELGPTALKSEKPVKISTTCTVFAESEVLSWLGKGKKIEDILLGVHQSISSRSLALLRRVGFNDEITFTGGVAKNIGMVEVLTAGLGMKMNVSDESHYMGALGAALFAMDHIMESRIPVGET
;
A
#
# COMPACT_ATOMS: atom_id res chain seq x y z
N MET A 1 4.96 7.72 15.35
CA MET A 1 5.48 7.85 16.72
C MET A 1 7.01 7.88 16.74
N ALA A 2 7.72 6.94 16.09
CA ALA A 2 9.20 6.95 16.08
C ALA A 2 9.88 8.10 15.31
N LEU A 3 9.25 8.64 14.26
CA LEU A 3 9.85 9.64 13.36
C LEU A 3 9.14 11.01 13.37
N ASP A 4 8.04 11.14 14.11
CA ASP A 4 7.20 12.36 14.20
C ASP A 4 6.89 13.06 12.85
N ILE A 5 6.59 12.28 11.81
CA ILE A 5 6.23 12.78 10.47
C ILE A 5 4.75 12.51 10.19
N PRO A 6 4.00 13.49 9.66
CA PRO A 6 2.62 13.29 9.20
C PRO A 6 2.51 12.20 8.13
N LEU A 7 1.42 11.42 8.15
CA LEU A 7 1.24 10.29 7.22
C LEU A 7 1.33 10.69 5.73
N ASN A 8 0.83 11.87 5.36
CA ASN A 8 0.88 12.40 4.00
C ASN A 8 2.30 12.78 3.54
N GLU A 9 3.22 13.02 4.48
CA GLU A 9 4.60 13.38 4.18
C GLU A 9 5.53 12.16 4.09
N LEU A 10 5.08 10.98 4.53
CA LEU A 10 5.90 9.76 4.52
C LEU A 10 6.36 9.38 3.11
N GLY A 11 5.43 9.38 2.14
CA GLY A 11 5.71 9.05 0.75
C GLY A 11 6.66 10.05 0.09
N PRO A 12 6.29 11.36 0.03
CA PRO A 12 7.16 12.39 -0.54
C PRO A 12 8.55 12.46 0.10
N THR A 13 8.65 12.23 1.42
CA THR A 13 9.94 12.21 2.11
C THR A 13 10.77 10.99 1.75
N ALA A 14 10.16 9.79 1.70
CA ALA A 14 10.87 8.56 1.29
C ALA A 14 11.48 8.67 -0.10
N LEU A 15 10.79 9.31 -1.05
CA LEU A 15 11.24 9.46 -2.44
C LEU A 15 12.45 10.38 -2.61
N LYS A 16 12.85 11.13 -1.57
CA LYS A 16 14.10 11.94 -1.57
C LYS A 16 15.34 11.12 -1.22
N SER A 17 15.18 9.84 -0.88
CA SER A 17 16.28 8.97 -0.47
C SER A 17 17.28 8.74 -1.59
N GLU A 18 18.55 8.74 -1.22
CA GLU A 18 19.66 8.41 -2.13
C GLU A 18 20.32 7.07 -1.77
N LYS A 19 20.28 6.70 -0.48
CA LYS A 19 21.00 5.55 0.08
C LYS A 19 20.11 4.83 1.10
N PRO A 20 19.01 4.17 0.67
CA PRO A 20 18.05 3.56 1.56
C PRO A 20 18.71 2.54 2.50
N VAL A 21 18.28 2.53 3.76
CA VAL A 21 18.72 1.52 4.72
C VAL A 21 17.99 0.20 4.47
N LYS A 22 18.62 -0.91 4.80
CA LYS A 22 17.93 -2.21 4.80
C LYS A 22 17.24 -2.42 6.14
N ILE A 23 15.93 -2.71 6.10
CA ILE A 23 15.17 -3.19 7.25
C ILE A 23 15.13 -4.72 7.17
N SER A 24 15.62 -5.39 8.21
CA SER A 24 15.88 -6.84 8.22
C SER A 24 14.71 -7.68 8.69
N THR A 25 13.69 -7.06 9.29
CA THR A 25 12.55 -7.73 9.91
C THR A 25 11.22 -7.24 9.33
N THR A 26 10.24 -8.16 9.24
CA THR A 26 8.85 -7.83 8.89
C THR A 26 7.96 -7.67 10.12
N CYS A 27 8.47 -7.99 11.31
CA CYS A 27 7.75 -7.79 12.57
C CYS A 27 7.74 -6.29 12.89
N THR A 28 6.57 -5.66 12.97
CA THR A 28 6.43 -4.22 13.19
C THR A 28 7.15 -3.74 14.45
N VAL A 29 7.09 -4.51 15.54
CA VAL A 29 7.74 -4.15 16.82
C VAL A 29 9.26 -4.15 16.70
N PHE A 30 9.84 -5.12 15.98
CA PHE A 30 11.29 -5.15 15.77
C PHE A 30 11.74 -4.17 14.69
N ALA A 31 10.90 -3.91 13.68
CA ALA A 31 11.18 -2.91 12.65
C ALA A 31 11.26 -1.50 13.27
N GLU A 32 10.42 -1.20 14.26
CA GLU A 32 10.49 0.05 15.01
C GLU A 32 11.83 0.20 15.74
N SER A 33 12.28 -0.83 16.46
CA SER A 33 13.60 -0.82 17.11
C SER A 33 14.75 -0.63 16.12
N GLU A 34 14.65 -1.23 14.93
CA GLU A 34 15.65 -1.07 13.87
C GLU A 34 15.65 0.36 13.28
N VAL A 35 14.47 0.96 13.07
CA VAL A 35 14.31 2.36 12.67
C VAL A 35 14.97 3.30 13.69
N LEU A 36 14.73 3.10 14.98
CA LEU A 36 15.36 3.88 16.05
C LEU A 36 16.88 3.68 16.09
N SER A 37 17.37 2.46 15.84
CA SER A 37 18.81 2.19 15.72
C SER A 37 19.45 2.95 14.55
N TRP A 38 18.79 3.02 13.41
CA TRP A 38 19.28 3.78 12.25
C TRP A 38 19.30 5.29 12.49
N LEU A 39 18.28 5.81 13.19
CA LEU A 39 18.26 7.20 13.65
C LEU A 39 19.44 7.50 14.59
N GLY A 40 19.68 6.63 15.58
CA GLY A 40 20.82 6.77 16.50
C GLY A 40 22.19 6.72 15.81
N LYS A 41 22.27 6.07 14.64
CA LYS A 41 23.45 6.03 13.76
C LYS A 41 23.54 7.23 12.81
N GLY A 42 22.63 8.20 12.92
CA GLY A 42 22.62 9.43 12.11
C GLY A 42 22.23 9.21 10.65
N LYS A 43 21.48 8.15 10.33
CA LYS A 43 20.96 7.99 8.96
C LYS A 43 19.87 9.03 8.67
N LYS A 44 19.85 9.51 7.43
CA LYS A 44 18.85 10.46 6.97
C LYS A 44 17.46 9.84 7.03
N ILE A 45 16.44 10.64 7.34
CA ILE A 45 15.09 10.12 7.56
C ILE A 45 14.51 9.57 6.25
N GLU A 46 14.75 10.24 5.13
CA GLU A 46 14.36 9.78 3.80
C GLU A 46 14.90 8.38 3.48
N ASP A 47 16.16 8.10 3.82
CA ASP A 47 16.80 6.79 3.62
C ASP A 47 16.20 5.70 4.51
N ILE A 48 15.84 6.05 5.74
CA ILE A 48 15.15 5.14 6.65
C ILE A 48 13.74 4.84 6.13
N LEU A 49 12.99 5.87 5.75
CA LEU A 49 11.64 5.74 5.24
C LEU A 49 11.62 4.89 3.98
N LEU A 50 12.49 5.14 3.00
CA LEU A 50 12.52 4.31 1.79
C LEU A 50 12.86 2.85 2.12
N GLY A 51 13.74 2.59 3.08
CA GLY A 51 14.00 1.25 3.59
C GLY A 51 12.76 0.54 4.17
N VAL A 52 11.94 1.27 4.94
CA VAL A 52 10.66 0.76 5.46
C VAL A 52 9.69 0.45 4.32
N HIS A 53 9.55 1.35 3.34
CA HIS A 53 8.69 1.13 2.18
C HIS A 53 9.12 -0.10 1.37
N GLN A 54 10.43 -0.29 1.17
CA GLN A 54 11.00 -1.47 0.51
C GLN A 54 10.73 -2.76 1.27
N SER A 55 10.84 -2.76 2.61
CA SER A 55 10.52 -3.93 3.44
C SER A 55 9.05 -4.32 3.28
N ILE A 56 8.13 -3.35 3.39
CA ILE A 56 6.69 -3.59 3.20
C ILE A 56 6.39 -4.09 1.79
N SER A 57 6.94 -3.43 0.76
CA SER A 57 6.76 -3.82 -0.63
C SER A 57 7.26 -5.24 -0.88
N SER A 58 8.45 -5.60 -0.39
CA SER A 58 9.01 -6.95 -0.59
C SER A 58 8.09 -8.06 -0.05
N ARG A 59 7.47 -7.84 1.13
CA ARG A 59 6.50 -8.76 1.72
C ARG A 59 5.22 -8.83 0.88
N SER A 60 4.68 -7.69 0.46
CA SER A 60 3.47 -7.63 -0.36
C SER A 60 3.65 -8.34 -1.71
N LEU A 61 4.77 -8.11 -2.38
CA LEU A 61 5.10 -8.76 -3.65
C LEU A 61 5.31 -10.26 -3.49
N ALA A 62 5.92 -10.71 -2.40
CA ALA A 62 6.07 -12.13 -2.12
C ALA A 62 4.70 -12.82 -1.94
N LEU A 63 3.73 -12.16 -1.29
CA LEU A 63 2.37 -12.68 -1.17
C LEU A 63 1.65 -12.70 -2.52
N LEU A 64 1.74 -11.60 -3.27
CA LEU A 64 1.09 -11.49 -4.58
C LEU A 64 1.61 -12.54 -5.58
N ARG A 65 2.93 -12.77 -5.62
CA ARG A 65 3.54 -13.80 -6.48
C ARG A 65 3.08 -15.23 -6.16
N ARG A 66 2.68 -15.52 -4.92
CA ARG A 66 2.14 -16.84 -4.55
C ARG A 66 0.75 -17.09 -5.12
N VAL A 67 -0.05 -16.04 -5.26
CA VAL A 67 -1.39 -16.11 -5.86
C VAL A 67 -1.30 -16.08 -7.39
N GLY A 68 -0.28 -15.42 -7.92
CA GLY A 68 -0.20 -15.10 -9.34
C GLY A 68 -1.03 -13.84 -9.65
N PHE A 69 -0.67 -13.16 -10.73
CA PHE A 69 -1.37 -11.98 -11.21
C PHE A 69 -1.26 -11.91 -12.74
N ASN A 70 -2.23 -11.26 -13.37
CA ASN A 70 -2.32 -11.08 -14.81
C ASN A 70 -1.77 -9.70 -15.21
N ASP A 71 -2.05 -9.28 -16.44
CA ASP A 71 -1.54 -8.05 -17.06
C ASP A 71 -1.99 -6.74 -16.39
N GLU A 72 -2.93 -6.79 -15.43
CA GLU A 72 -3.38 -5.62 -14.68
C GLU A 72 -3.41 -5.86 -13.17
N ILE A 73 -2.94 -4.85 -12.43
CA ILE A 73 -2.97 -4.82 -10.97
C ILE A 73 -3.61 -3.51 -10.54
N THR A 74 -4.65 -3.60 -9.72
CA THR A 74 -5.28 -2.45 -9.07
C THR A 74 -4.89 -2.41 -7.60
N PHE A 75 -4.36 -1.28 -7.13
CA PHE A 75 -3.96 -1.10 -5.74
C PHE A 75 -4.95 -0.17 -5.01
N THR A 76 -5.59 -0.68 -3.96
CA THR A 76 -6.65 0.01 -3.22
C THR A 76 -6.36 0.09 -1.72
N GLY A 77 -7.23 0.80 -0.98
CA GLY A 77 -7.08 1.03 0.46
C GLY A 77 -6.28 2.29 0.79
N GLY A 78 -6.19 2.63 2.08
CA GLY A 78 -5.58 3.91 2.53
C GLY A 78 -4.10 4.07 2.16
N VAL A 79 -3.36 2.95 2.09
CA VAL A 79 -1.93 2.96 1.72
C VAL A 79 -1.70 3.34 0.26
N ALA A 80 -2.72 3.18 -0.61
CA ALA A 80 -2.65 3.61 -2.00
C ALA A 80 -2.43 5.13 -2.16
N LYS A 81 -2.73 5.93 -1.14
CA LYS A 81 -2.44 7.37 -1.12
C LYS A 81 -0.98 7.71 -0.81
N ASN A 82 -0.20 6.73 -0.35
CA ASN A 82 1.22 6.92 -0.13
C ASN A 82 1.97 6.70 -1.45
N ILE A 83 2.36 7.80 -2.09
CA ILE A 83 3.08 7.77 -3.37
C ILE A 83 4.40 7.00 -3.30
N GLY A 84 5.08 7.00 -2.14
CA GLY A 84 6.30 6.22 -1.96
C GLY A 84 6.03 4.72 -1.98
N MET A 85 4.90 4.27 -1.44
CA MET A 85 4.50 2.86 -1.53
C MET A 85 4.11 2.47 -2.95
N VAL A 86 3.37 3.34 -3.66
CA VAL A 86 3.00 3.12 -5.06
C VAL A 86 4.25 2.94 -5.91
N GLU A 87 5.22 3.87 -5.83
CA GLU A 87 6.47 3.82 -6.58
C GLU A 87 7.27 2.53 -6.30
N VAL A 88 7.48 2.17 -5.03
CA VAL A 88 8.29 0.99 -4.68
C VAL A 88 7.58 -0.32 -5.07
N LEU A 89 6.24 -0.38 -5.02
CA LEU A 89 5.48 -1.52 -5.52
C LEU A 89 5.53 -1.60 -7.04
N THR A 90 5.31 -0.50 -7.75
CA THR A 90 5.40 -0.43 -9.22
C THR A 90 6.77 -0.85 -9.72
N ALA A 91 7.85 -0.36 -9.10
CA ALA A 91 9.21 -0.77 -9.42
C ALA A 91 9.44 -2.27 -9.18
N GLY A 92 8.94 -2.83 -8.08
CA GLY A 92 9.09 -4.25 -7.76
C GLY A 92 8.21 -5.20 -8.58
N LEU A 93 7.13 -4.69 -9.17
CA LEU A 93 6.25 -5.39 -10.11
C LEU A 93 6.80 -5.37 -11.54
N GLY A 94 7.53 -4.30 -11.91
CA GLY A 94 7.98 -4.09 -13.29
C GLY A 94 6.84 -3.69 -14.24
N MET A 95 5.68 -3.28 -13.70
CA MET A 95 4.50 -2.85 -14.46
C MET A 95 3.76 -1.76 -13.70
N LYS A 96 3.04 -0.92 -14.45
CA LYS A 96 2.24 0.16 -13.88
C LYS A 96 1.01 -0.43 -13.18
N MET A 97 0.71 0.07 -11.99
CA MET A 97 -0.52 -0.27 -11.25
C MET A 97 -1.62 0.75 -11.53
N ASN A 98 -2.86 0.29 -11.52
CA ASN A 98 -4.05 1.13 -11.51
C ASN A 98 -4.27 1.65 -10.08
N VAL A 99 -4.25 2.97 -9.90
CA VAL A 99 -4.48 3.64 -8.61
C VAL A 99 -5.42 4.81 -8.83
N SER A 100 -6.55 4.80 -8.12
CA SER A 100 -7.53 5.90 -8.13
C SER A 100 -7.29 6.85 -6.95
N ASP A 101 -7.63 8.13 -7.08
CA ASP A 101 -7.61 9.08 -5.95
C ASP A 101 -8.60 8.67 -4.84
N GLU A 102 -9.67 7.96 -5.22
CA GLU A 102 -10.72 7.46 -4.34
C GLU A 102 -10.44 6.03 -3.83
N SER A 103 -9.23 5.51 -4.02
CA SER A 103 -8.84 4.12 -3.71
C SER A 103 -9.16 3.66 -2.28
N HIS A 104 -9.21 4.58 -1.31
CA HIS A 104 -9.55 4.23 0.08
C HIS A 104 -11.04 3.95 0.31
N TYR A 105 -11.94 4.34 -0.62
CA TYR A 105 -13.38 4.10 -0.51
C TYR A 105 -13.83 2.80 -1.19
N MET A 106 -12.94 2.09 -1.88
CA MET A 106 -13.33 0.95 -2.73
C MET A 106 -14.12 -0.13 -1.99
N GLY A 107 -13.83 -0.38 -0.70
CA GLY A 107 -14.62 -1.31 0.11
C GLY A 107 -16.06 -0.84 0.35
N ALA A 108 -16.25 0.45 0.65
CA ALA A 108 -17.58 1.02 0.86
C ALA A 108 -18.38 1.09 -0.45
N LEU A 109 -17.71 1.46 -1.55
CA LEU A 109 -18.31 1.47 -2.88
C LEU A 109 -18.77 0.07 -3.29
N GLY A 110 -17.92 -0.95 -3.08
CA GLY A 110 -18.27 -2.35 -3.36
C GLY A 110 -19.49 -2.81 -2.55
N ALA A 111 -19.58 -2.45 -1.27
CA ALA A 111 -20.73 -2.76 -0.44
C ALA A 111 -22.03 -2.09 -0.94
N ALA A 112 -21.94 -0.83 -1.37
CA ALA A 112 -23.08 -0.10 -1.92
C ALA A 112 -23.58 -0.70 -3.25
N LEU A 113 -22.66 -1.05 -4.15
CA LEU A 113 -22.98 -1.72 -5.40
C LEU A 113 -23.62 -3.09 -5.16
N PHE A 114 -23.05 -3.89 -4.27
CA PHE A 114 -23.60 -5.20 -3.91
C PHE A 114 -25.04 -5.10 -3.37
N ALA A 115 -25.32 -4.12 -2.50
CA ALA A 115 -26.66 -3.88 -1.99
C ALA A 115 -27.63 -3.45 -3.10
N MET A 116 -27.17 -2.62 -4.06
CA MET A 116 -27.97 -2.18 -5.20
C MET A 116 -28.32 -3.35 -6.12
N ASP A 117 -27.34 -4.18 -6.48
CA ASP A 117 -27.54 -5.36 -7.31
C ASP A 117 -28.56 -6.31 -6.67
N HIS A 118 -28.44 -6.58 -5.37
CA HIS A 118 -29.38 -7.45 -4.65
C HIS A 118 -30.82 -6.92 -4.65
N ILE A 119 -31.00 -5.60 -4.52
CA ILE A 119 -32.32 -4.96 -4.62
C ILE A 119 -32.87 -5.06 -6.04
N MET A 120 -32.04 -4.90 -7.07
CA MET A 120 -32.45 -4.99 -8.48
C MET A 120 -32.84 -6.41 -8.87
N GLU A 121 -32.07 -7.43 -8.48
CA GLU A 121 -32.39 -8.84 -8.70
C GLU A 121 -33.67 -9.26 -7.98
N SER A 122 -33.89 -8.77 -6.75
CA SER A 122 -35.10 -9.04 -5.98
C SER A 122 -36.35 -8.33 -6.51
N ARG A 123 -36.20 -7.40 -7.46
CA ARG A 123 -37.29 -6.63 -8.09
C ARG A 123 -37.82 -7.24 -9.39
N ILE A 124 -37.40 -8.46 -9.77
CA ILE A 124 -38.06 -9.19 -10.87
C ILE A 124 -39.55 -9.35 -10.49
N PRO A 125 -40.50 -8.75 -11.22
CA PRO A 125 -41.91 -8.80 -10.85
C PRO A 125 -42.42 -10.24 -10.91
N VAL A 126 -43.06 -10.70 -9.84
CA VAL A 126 -43.89 -11.91 -9.85
C VAL A 126 -45.12 -11.60 -10.72
N GLY A 127 -44.99 -11.71 -12.04
CA GLY A 127 -46.05 -11.28 -12.96
C GLY A 127 -45.93 -11.67 -14.43
N GLU A 128 -44.89 -12.39 -14.86
CA GLU A 128 -44.83 -13.00 -16.19
C GLU A 128 -44.48 -14.49 -16.07
N THR A 129 -45.47 -15.29 -15.65
CA THR A 129 -45.58 -16.74 -15.92
C THR A 129 -47.01 -17.05 -16.30
#